data_AF-A0A497SUI2-F1
#
_entry.id   AF-A0A497SUI2-F1
#
_cell.length_a   1.000
_cell.length_b   1.000
_cell.length_c   1.000
_cell.angle_alpha   90.00
_cell.angle_beta   90.00
_cell.angle_gamma   90.00
#
_symmetry.space_group_name_H-M   'P 1'
#
loop_
_entity.id
_entity.type
_entity.pdbx_description
1 polymer ?
#
loop_
_entity_poly.entity_id
_entity_poly.type
_entity_poly.pdbx_seq_one_letter_code
_entity_poly.pdbx_strand_id
1 'polypeptide(L)'
;MKLTKIQEFIEKNNIQPGDAEYHTQRALEKTGKIRVLAIKGTAHAEYICPYCGHHGYTTKTWKKPFSVNCEECGKLLRVQKLKYLVKKEIKEAEGKK
;
A
#
# COMPACT_ATOMS: atom_id res chain seq x y z
N MET A 1 6.72 12.69 7.12
CA MET A 1 5.75 12.77 6.02
C MET A 1 4.56 11.87 6.33
N LYS A 2 3.34 12.42 6.36
CA LYS A 2 2.09 11.70 6.68
C LYS A 2 1.32 11.44 5.38
N LEU A 3 0.70 10.26 5.28
CA LEU A 3 -0.20 9.88 4.17
C LEU A 3 -1.59 10.44 4.50
N THR A 4 -1.87 11.67 4.04
CA THR A 4 -3.11 12.40 4.40
C THR A 4 -4.17 12.33 3.31
N LYS A 5 -3.83 12.13 2.02
CA LYS A 5 -4.82 12.22 0.95
C LYS A 5 -5.92 11.18 1.07
N ILE A 6 -5.58 9.96 1.49
CA ILE A 6 -6.60 8.93 1.75
C ILE A 6 -7.42 9.28 3.00
N GLN A 7 -6.82 9.90 4.02
CA GLN A 7 -7.55 10.34 5.21
C GLN A 7 -8.57 11.42 4.85
N GLU A 8 -8.12 12.44 4.12
CA GLU A 8 -8.96 13.53 3.62
C GLU A 8 -10.07 13.00 2.72
N PHE A 9 -9.80 11.99 1.89
CA PHE A 9 -10.80 11.33 1.06
C PHE A 9 -11.87 10.59 1.88
N ILE A 10 -11.46 9.88 2.94
CA ILE A 10 -12.38 9.20 3.86
C ILE A 10 -13.29 10.22 4.55
N GLU A 11 -12.72 11.30 5.08
CA GLU A 11 -13.46 12.34 5.78
C GLU A 11 -14.43 13.08 4.85
N LYS A 12 -13.97 13.47 3.65
CA LYS A 12 -14.78 14.18 2.66
C LYS A 12 -15.96 13.36 2.15
N ASN A 13 -15.78 12.06 1.98
CA ASN A 13 -16.82 11.16 1.45
C ASN A 13 -17.57 10.42 2.55
N ASN A 14 -17.30 10.72 3.83
CA ASN A 14 -17.88 10.05 5.00
C ASN A 14 -17.82 8.52 4.90
N ILE A 15 -16.68 8.00 4.42
CA ILE A 15 -16.53 6.57 4.15
C ILE A 15 -16.49 5.81 5.47
N GLN A 16 -17.45 4.92 5.68
CA GLN A 16 -17.45 4.05 6.84
C GLN A 16 -16.57 2.82 6.58
N PRO A 17 -16.02 2.18 7.63
CA PRO A 17 -15.26 0.95 7.47
C PRO A 17 -16.01 -0.18 6.74
N GLY A 18 -17.35 -0.18 6.82
CA GLY A 18 -18.21 -1.16 6.14
C GLY A 18 -18.33 -0.97 4.62
N ASP A 19 -18.11 0.24 4.12
CA ASP A 19 -18.13 0.55 2.68
C ASP A 19 -16.80 0.19 1.99
N ALA A 20 -15.73 0.04 2.76
CA ALA A 20 -14.40 -0.24 2.24
C ALA A 20 -14.24 -1.74 1.95
N GLU A 21 -14.10 -2.09 0.67
CA GLU A 21 -13.78 -3.46 0.24
C GLU A 21 -12.39 -3.92 0.74
N TYR A 22 -11.49 -2.95 0.93
CA TYR A 22 -10.17 -3.19 1.46
C TYR A 22 -9.57 -1.90 1.99
N HIS A 23 -9.01 -1.96 3.19
CA HIS A 23 -8.23 -0.87 3.74
C HIS A 23 -6.97 -1.43 4.38
N THR A 24 -5.82 -0.89 4.01
CA THR A 24 -4.55 -1.26 4.65
C THR A 24 -3.61 -0.08 4.69
N GLN A 25 -2.81 0.00 5.74
CA GLN A 25 -1.65 0.86 5.82
C GLN A 25 -0.46 0.01 6.22
N ARG A 26 0.60 0.04 5.43
CA ARG A 26 1.81 -0.75 5.67
C ARG A 26 3.06 0.06 5.45
N ALA A 27 4.08 -0.21 6.25
CA ALA A 27 5.44 0.13 5.89
C ALA A 27 5.93 -0.81 4.81
N LEU A 28 6.64 -0.26 3.83
CA LEU A 28 7.46 -1.01 2.87
C LEU A 28 8.88 -1.11 3.45
N GLU A 29 9.79 -1.74 2.70
CA GLU A 29 11.22 -1.78 3.06
C GLU A 29 11.77 -0.36 3.28
N LYS A 30 12.75 -0.22 4.18
CA LYS A 30 13.38 1.05 4.56
C LYS A 30 12.37 2.07 5.13
N THR A 31 12.20 3.20 4.45
CA THR A 31 11.35 4.33 4.86
C THR A 31 10.06 4.43 4.06
N GLY A 32 9.83 3.50 3.11
CA GLY A 32 8.64 3.52 2.28
C GLY A 32 7.38 3.19 3.07
N LYS A 33 6.25 3.75 2.65
CA LYS A 33 4.94 3.48 3.24
C LYS A 33 3.92 3.40 2.13
N ILE A 34 2.91 2.55 2.28
CA ILE A 34 1.80 2.47 1.34
C ILE A 34 0.50 2.34 2.10
N ARG A 35 -0.48 3.15 1.73
CA ARG A 35 -1.84 3.10 2.21
C ARG A 35 -2.73 2.87 1.01
N VAL A 36 -3.62 1.88 1.13
CA VAL A 36 -4.56 1.52 0.07
C VAL A 36 -5.96 1.47 0.65
N LEU A 37 -6.88 2.15 -0.02
CA LEU A 37 -8.32 2.13 0.25
C LEU A 37 -9.03 1.71 -1.04
N ALA A 38 -9.70 0.57 -1.02
CA ALA A 38 -10.57 0.12 -2.10
C ALA A 38 -12.03 0.32 -1.71
N ILE A 39 -12.77 1.01 -2.58
CA ILE A 39 -14.18 1.32 -2.42
C ILE A 39 -14.85 1.37 -3.80
N LYS A 40 -16.03 0.76 -3.93
CA LYS A 40 -16.82 0.74 -5.17
C LYS A 40 -16.01 0.30 -6.41
N GLY A 41 -15.17 -0.71 -6.27
CA GLY A 41 -14.31 -1.24 -7.34
C GLY A 41 -13.11 -0.35 -7.70
N THR A 42 -12.90 0.76 -7.00
CA THR A 42 -11.78 1.69 -7.20
C THR A 42 -10.84 1.65 -6.01
N ALA A 43 -9.55 1.55 -6.29
CA ALA A 43 -8.52 1.52 -5.27
C ALA A 43 -7.65 2.76 -5.34
N HIS A 44 -7.73 3.53 -4.25
CA HIS A 44 -6.94 4.71 -3.95
C HIS A 44 -5.67 4.26 -3.23
N ALA A 45 -4.51 4.51 -3.82
CA ALA A 45 -3.23 4.18 -3.23
C ALA A 45 -2.37 5.41 -3.07
N GLU A 46 -1.98 5.66 -1.83
CA GLU A 46 -1.04 6.70 -1.44
C GLU A 46 0.23 6.01 -0.96
N TYR A 47 1.37 6.38 -1.52
CA TYR A 47 2.62 5.69 -1.23
C TYR A 47 3.80 6.66 -1.16
N ILE A 48 4.75 6.33 -0.29
CA ILE A 48 6.09 6.88 -0.26
C ILE A 48 7.00 5.78 -0.81
N CYS A 49 7.65 6.07 -1.93
CA CYS A 49 8.53 5.12 -2.61
C CYS A 49 9.75 4.81 -1.72
N PRO A 50 10.02 3.54 -1.39
CA PRO A 50 11.19 3.15 -0.59
C PRO A 50 12.52 3.30 -1.34
N TYR A 51 12.47 3.52 -2.66
CA TYR A 51 13.66 3.62 -3.51
C TYR A 51 14.11 5.07 -3.74
N CYS A 52 13.18 5.96 -4.13
CA CYS A 52 13.48 7.36 -4.42
C CYS A 52 12.91 8.35 -3.39
N GLY A 53 12.07 7.90 -2.46
CA GLY A 53 11.43 8.78 -1.47
C GLY A 53 10.22 9.57 -1.98
N HIS A 54 9.90 9.46 -3.27
CA HIS A 54 8.76 10.15 -3.88
C HIS A 54 7.43 9.81 -3.20
N HIS A 55 6.61 10.84 -2.96
CA HIS A 55 5.26 10.70 -2.44
C HIS A 55 4.24 10.78 -3.56
N GLY A 56 3.67 9.62 -3.93
CA GLY A 56 2.70 9.49 -5.00
C GLY A 56 1.30 9.16 -4.49
N TYR A 57 0.29 9.58 -5.24
CA TYR A 57 -1.10 9.19 -5.03
C TYR A 57 -1.70 8.83 -6.37
N THR A 58 -2.25 7.61 -6.46
CA THR A 58 -2.86 7.12 -7.69
C THR A 58 -4.17 6.41 -7.39
N THR A 59 -5.02 6.36 -8.40
CA THR A 59 -6.28 5.62 -8.39
C THR A 59 -6.28 4.63 -9.53
N LYS A 60 -6.72 3.40 -9.26
CA LYS A 60 -6.88 2.38 -10.30
C LYS A 60 -7.99 1.40 -9.92
N THR A 61 -8.45 0.62 -10.89
CA THR A 61 -9.40 -0.46 -10.63
C THR A 61 -8.88 -1.42 -9.57
N TRP A 62 -9.74 -1.75 -8.61
CA TRP A 62 -9.41 -2.67 -7.54
C TRP A 62 -9.26 -4.10 -8.07
N LYS A 63 -8.03 -4.63 -8.00
CA LYS A 63 -7.72 -6.02 -8.35
C LYS A 63 -6.64 -6.55 -7.41
N LYS A 64 -6.85 -7.74 -6.86
CA LYS A 64 -5.87 -8.46 -6.02
C LYS A 64 -5.00 -9.37 -6.89
N PRO A 65 -3.67 -9.44 -6.69
CA PRO A 65 -2.84 -8.65 -5.77
C PRO A 65 -2.67 -7.20 -6.24
N PHE A 66 -2.63 -6.26 -5.28
CA PHE A 66 -2.52 -4.84 -5.59
C PHE A 66 -1.05 -4.40 -5.70
N SER A 67 -0.68 -3.84 -6.85
CA SER A 67 0.66 -3.29 -7.09
C SER A 67 0.63 -1.94 -7.81
N VAL A 68 1.44 -0.99 -7.39
CA VAL A 68 1.53 0.34 -8.01
C VAL A 68 2.95 0.61 -8.47
N ASN A 69 3.13 1.20 -9.66
CA ASN A 69 4.43 1.67 -10.12
C ASN A 69 4.65 3.09 -9.60
N CYS A 70 5.85 3.36 -9.08
CA CYS A 70 6.24 4.71 -8.71
C CYS A 70 6.32 5.60 -9.96
N GLU A 71 5.65 6.74 -9.95
CA GLU A 71 5.62 7.69 -11.08
C GLU A 71 7.00 8.31 -11.38
N GLU A 72 7.87 8.40 -10.37
CA GLU A 72 9.19 9.01 -10.51
C GLU A 72 10.27 8.02 -10.94
N CYS A 73 10.36 6.86 -10.27
CA CYS A 73 11.45 5.89 -10.53
C CYS A 73 11.00 4.62 -11.27
N GLY A 74 9.71 4.47 -11.58
CA GLY A 74 9.15 3.31 -12.29
C GLY A 74 9.12 1.99 -11.51
N LYS A 75 9.70 1.94 -10.30
CA LYS A 75 9.76 0.71 -9.49
C LYS A 75 8.37 0.26 -9.04
N LEU A 76 8.18 -1.06 -9.01
CA LEU A 76 6.91 -1.69 -8.67
C LEU A 76 6.78 -1.89 -7.15
N LEU A 77 5.81 -1.22 -6.54
CA LEU A 77 5.44 -1.33 -5.13
C LEU A 77 4.29 -2.33 -5.00
N ARG A 78 4.57 -3.53 -4.48
CA ARG A 78 3.57 -4.58 -4.29
C ARG A 78 3.09 -4.62 -2.84
N VAL A 79 1.78 -4.59 -2.65
CA VAL A 79 1.16 -4.86 -1.35
C VAL A 79 1.06 -6.39 -1.20
N GLN A 80 2.07 -7.00 -0.57
CA GLN A 80 2.10 -8.45 -0.37
C GLN A 80 1.05 -8.93 0.64
N LYS A 81 0.52 -10.15 0.42
CA LYS A 81 -0.36 -10.82 1.39
C LYS A 81 0.42 -11.10 2.67
N LEU A 82 -0.20 -10.93 3.84
CA LEU A 82 0.43 -11.21 5.15
C LEU A 82 1.10 -12.60 5.20
N LYS A 83 0.43 -13.63 4.66
CA LYS A 83 0.94 -15.01 4.61
C LYS A 83 2.31 -15.15 3.90
N TYR A 84 2.62 -14.28 2.94
CA TYR A 84 3.91 -14.29 2.25
C TYR A 84 5.03 -13.66 3.08
N LEU A 85 4.72 -12.63 3.88
CA LEU A 85 5.69 -11.98 4.77
C LEU A 85 6.13 -12.95 5.87
N VAL A 86 5.17 -13.61 6.53
CA VAL A 86 5.44 -14.62 7.57
C VAL A 86 6.31 -15.75 7.04
N LYS A 87 6.06 -16.22 5.81
CA LYS A 87 6.84 -17.31 5.21
C LYS A 87 8.28 -16.87 4.85
N LYS A 88 8.49 -15.58 4.57
CA LYS A 88 9.82 -15.01 4.29
C LYS A 88 10.63 -14.87 5.58
N GLU A 89 10.02 -14.37 6.66
CA GLU A 89 10.66 -14.24 7.97
C GLU A 89 11.10 -15.59 8.54
N ILE A 90 10.27 -16.64 8.42
CA ILE A 90 10.64 -17.99 8.85
C ILE A 90 11.86 -18.50 8.06
N LYS A 91 11.87 -18.32 6.74
CA LYS A 91 13.01 -18.74 5.89
C LYS A 91 14.30 -17.98 6.18
N GLU A 92 14.22 -16.67 6.46
CA GLU A 92 15.38 -15.86 6.81
C GLU A 92 15.95 -16.21 8.20
N ALA A 93 15.11 -16.66 9.13
CA ALA A 93 15.54 -17.16 10.44
C ALA A 93 16.24 -18.53 10.35
N GLU A 94 15.83 -19.39 9.43
CA GLU A 94 16.41 -20.73 9.25
C GLU A 94 17.74 -20.74 8.48
N GLY A 95 18.04 -19.69 7.70
CA GLY A 95 19.27 -19.58 6.90
C GLY A 95 20.48 -18.98 7.62
N LYS A 96 20.36 -18.58 8.89
CA LYS A 96 21.45 -18.06 9.74
C LYS A 96 22.00 -19.09 10.71
N LYS A 97 22.15 -20.34 10.26
CA LYS A 97 22.82 -21.40 11.04
C LYS A 97 24.13 -21.80 10.39
#